data_AF-A0A959AZX1-F1
#
_entry.id   AF-A0A959AZX1-F1
#
_cell.length_a   1.000
_cell.length_b   1.000
_cell.length_c   1.000
_cell.angle_alpha   90.00
_cell.angle_beta   90.00
_cell.angle_gamma   90.00
#
_symmetry.space_group_name_H-M   'P 1'
#
loop_
_entity.id
_entity.type
_entity.pdbx_description
1 polymer ?
#
loop_
_entity_poly.entity_id
_entity_poly.type
_entity_poly.pdbx_seq_one_letter_code
_entity_poly.pdbx_strand_id
1 'polypeptide(L)'
;DAATLSEGFEGGQTGRHSMSLVMARFYQNGNFFWDERAPNLEAQVLTPIQDPVEMGLTLDELEARLAGTDYYPPLFEAAFGSANITANR
;
A
#
# COMPACT_ATOMS: atom_id res chain seq x y z
N ASP A 1 -20.49 7.68 3.50
CA ASP A 1 -20.09 7.64 4.91
C ASP A 1 -19.68 9.05 5.33
N ALA A 2 -19.83 9.39 6.61
CA ALA A 2 -19.45 10.68 7.21
C ALA A 2 -18.21 10.57 8.13
N ALA A 3 -17.60 9.40 8.24
CA ALA A 3 -16.37 9.19 8.99
C ALA A 3 -15.25 10.11 8.48
N THR A 4 -14.59 10.82 9.40
CA THR A 4 -13.46 11.71 9.10
C THR A 4 -12.11 11.02 9.16
N LEU A 5 -12.00 9.95 9.96
CA LEU A 5 -10.83 9.09 10.09
C LEU A 5 -11.25 7.66 9.76
N SER A 6 -10.29 6.84 9.33
CA SER A 6 -10.53 5.44 8.99
C SER A 6 -10.16 4.55 10.18
N GLU A 7 -10.86 3.43 10.31
CA GLU A 7 -10.54 2.37 11.26
C GLU A 7 -9.53 1.41 10.63
N GLY A 8 -8.44 1.12 11.34
CA GLY A 8 -7.38 0.20 10.93
C GLY A 8 -7.60 -1.23 11.45
N PHE A 9 -6.61 -2.10 11.23
CA PHE A 9 -6.79 -3.55 11.39
C PHE A 9 -7.13 -4.03 12.81
N GLU A 10 -6.74 -3.28 13.85
CA GLU A 10 -7.11 -3.55 15.27
C GLU A 10 -8.07 -2.51 15.85
N GLY A 11 -8.83 -1.80 15.01
CA GLY A 11 -9.81 -0.80 15.47
C GLY A 11 -9.22 0.57 15.83
N GLY A 12 -7.91 0.79 15.61
CA GLY A 12 -7.27 2.09 15.77
C GLY A 12 -7.73 3.10 14.70
N GLN A 13 -7.68 4.40 15.00
CA GLN A 13 -8.05 5.45 14.03
C GLN A 13 -6.83 6.03 13.33
N THR A 14 -6.92 6.24 12.01
CA THR A 14 -5.86 6.88 11.23
C THR A 14 -5.58 8.31 11.71
N GLY A 15 -4.35 8.79 11.52
CA GLY A 15 -3.98 10.16 11.91
C GLY A 15 -4.57 11.26 11.02
N ARG A 16 -5.07 10.91 9.82
CA ARG A 16 -5.69 11.83 8.86
C ARG A 16 -6.81 11.12 8.09
N HIS A 17 -7.68 11.91 7.47
CA HIS A 17 -8.70 11.42 6.54
C HIS A 17 -8.06 10.67 5.37
N SER A 18 -8.60 9.53 4.95
CA SER A 18 -8.07 8.81 3.79
C SER A 18 -8.21 9.64 2.51
N MET A 19 -7.14 9.78 1.75
CA MET A 19 -7.19 10.49 0.47
C MET A 19 -7.95 9.67 -0.58
N SER A 20 -8.57 10.36 -1.54
CA SER A 20 -9.15 9.70 -2.70
C SER A 20 -8.06 9.20 -3.65
N LEU A 21 -8.22 7.99 -4.19
CA LEU A 21 -7.39 7.48 -5.29
C LEU A 21 -7.87 7.97 -6.66
N VAL A 22 -9.06 8.56 -6.73
CA VAL A 22 -9.63 9.06 -7.98
C VAL A 22 -8.76 10.19 -8.51
N MET A 23 -8.33 10.05 -9.76
CA MET A 23 -7.44 10.99 -10.45
C MET A 23 -6.06 11.20 -9.79
N ALA A 24 -5.63 10.32 -8.88
CA ALA A 24 -4.35 10.47 -8.18
C ALA A 24 -3.14 10.57 -9.14
N ARG A 25 -3.18 9.82 -10.26
CA ARG A 25 -2.17 9.91 -11.35
C ARG A 25 -2.05 11.30 -11.98
N PHE A 26 -3.11 12.10 -11.95
CA PHE A 26 -3.18 13.41 -12.61
C PHE A 26 -2.92 14.58 -11.66
N TYR A 27 -2.59 14.30 -10.40
CA TYR A 27 -2.18 15.33 -9.46
C TYR A 27 -0.83 15.93 -9.89
N GLN A 28 -0.82 17.21 -10.27
CA GLN A 28 0.31 17.82 -10.97
C GLN A 28 1.62 17.82 -10.18
N ASN A 29 1.55 17.93 -8.85
CA ASN A 29 2.75 17.91 -8.01
C ASN A 29 3.42 16.52 -8.01
N GLY A 30 2.65 15.44 -8.25
CA GLY A 30 3.16 14.07 -8.30
C GLY A 30 3.55 13.48 -6.95
N ASN A 31 3.63 14.29 -5.88
CA ASN A 31 3.82 13.84 -4.51
C ASN A 31 2.51 13.35 -3.89
N PHE A 32 2.67 12.52 -2.87
CA PHE A 32 1.63 11.73 -2.23
C PHE A 32 1.68 11.88 -0.71
N PHE A 33 0.57 11.55 -0.06
CA PHE A 33 0.14 11.97 1.28
C PHE A 33 -0.26 13.45 1.39
N TRP A 34 -1.08 13.76 2.40
CA TRP A 34 -1.51 15.12 2.74
C TRP A 34 -0.36 16.09 3.05
N ASP A 35 0.79 15.57 3.48
CA ASP A 35 2.02 16.34 3.71
C ASP A 35 3.06 16.14 2.60
N GLU A 36 2.67 15.56 1.46
CA GLU A 36 3.51 15.38 0.28
C GLU A 36 4.82 14.59 0.52
N ARG A 37 4.89 13.82 1.61
CA ARG A 37 6.13 13.14 2.02
C ARG A 37 6.55 11.97 1.13
N ALA A 38 5.64 11.45 0.30
CA ALA A 38 5.96 10.37 -0.64
C ALA A 38 6.16 10.94 -2.06
N PRO A 39 7.30 10.68 -2.72
CA PRO A 39 7.62 11.30 -4.02
C PRO A 39 6.85 10.71 -5.21
N ASN A 40 6.15 9.58 -5.03
CA ASN A 40 5.35 8.91 -6.06
C ASN A 40 4.41 7.88 -5.41
N LEU A 41 3.55 7.26 -6.23
CA LEU A 41 2.54 6.32 -5.77
C LEU A 41 3.19 5.04 -5.23
N GLU A 42 4.24 4.55 -5.89
CA GLU A 42 4.99 3.36 -5.52
C GLU A 42 5.60 3.49 -4.11
N ALA A 43 6.14 4.66 -3.78
CA ALA A 43 6.62 4.96 -2.43
C ALA A 43 5.46 5.09 -1.43
N GLN A 44 4.33 5.67 -1.84
CA GLN A 44 3.15 5.81 -0.98
C GLN A 44 2.61 4.44 -0.54
N VAL A 45 2.43 3.50 -1.47
CA VAL A 45 1.72 2.23 -1.21
C VAL A 45 2.40 1.33 -0.18
N LEU A 46 3.73 1.45 -0.01
CA LEU A 46 4.48 0.65 0.97
C LEU A 46 4.29 1.14 2.42
N THR A 47 3.85 2.38 2.62
CA THR A 47 3.76 2.98 3.96
C THR A 47 2.53 2.49 4.75
N PRO A 48 1.29 2.51 4.22
CA PRO A 48 0.10 1.97 4.91
C PRO A 48 0.24 0.51 5.32
N ILE A 49 0.94 -0.29 4.50
CA ILE A 49 1.20 -1.71 4.76
C ILE A 49 1.96 -1.87 6.09
N GLN A 50 2.98 -1.03 6.30
CA GLN A 50 3.87 -1.06 7.45
C GLN A 50 3.40 -0.23 8.64
N ASP A 51 2.38 0.61 8.46
CA ASP A 51 1.87 1.43 9.55
C ASP A 51 1.14 0.55 10.58
N PRO A 52 1.54 0.60 11.88
CA PRO A 52 0.99 -0.26 12.92
C PRO A 52 -0.43 0.11 13.35
N VAL A 53 -0.97 1.24 12.91
CA VAL A 53 -2.37 1.61 13.10
C VAL A 53 -3.20 1.18 11.90
N GLU A 54 -2.66 1.27 10.68
CA GLU A 54 -3.38 0.94 9.45
C GLU A 54 -3.43 -0.57 9.15
N MET A 55 -2.41 -1.14 8.47
CA MET A 55 -2.42 -2.55 8.07
C MET A 55 -1.52 -3.46 8.92
N GLY A 56 -0.52 -2.88 9.61
CA GLY A 56 0.30 -3.57 10.61
C GLY A 56 1.15 -4.74 10.11
N LEU A 57 1.63 -4.73 8.87
CA LEU A 57 2.47 -5.77 8.29
C LEU A 57 3.88 -5.27 7.97
N THR A 58 4.90 -6.07 8.28
CA THR A 58 6.22 -5.88 7.66
C THR A 58 6.18 -6.27 6.19
N LEU A 59 7.10 -5.72 5.38
CA LEU A 59 7.21 -6.11 3.97
C LEU A 59 7.63 -7.57 3.82
N ASP A 60 8.48 -8.09 4.70
CA ASP A 60 8.87 -9.50 4.72
C ASP A 60 7.66 -10.43 4.96
N GLU A 61 6.76 -10.06 5.88
CA GLU A 61 5.51 -10.80 6.11
C GLU A 61 4.57 -10.74 4.91
N LEU A 62 4.50 -9.59 4.24
CA LEU A 62 3.72 -9.44 3.00
C LEU A 62 4.28 -10.34 1.89
N GLU A 63 5.59 -10.28 1.65
CA GLU A 63 6.28 -11.12 0.65
C GLU A 63 6.02 -12.60 0.91
N ALA A 64 6.19 -13.07 2.16
CA ALA A 64 5.92 -14.45 2.54
C ALA A 64 4.44 -14.84 2.33
N ARG A 65 3.50 -13.94 2.66
CA ARG A 65 2.07 -14.17 2.48
C ARG A 65 1.68 -14.27 1.01
N LEU A 66 2.22 -13.39 0.17
CA LEU A 66 1.98 -13.41 -1.27
C LEU A 66 2.61 -14.66 -1.90
N ALA A 67 3.84 -15.01 -1.53
CA ALA A 67 4.52 -16.20 -2.04
C ALA A 67 3.80 -17.50 -1.64
N GLY A 68 3.21 -17.56 -0.45
CA GLY A 68 2.43 -18.69 0.05
C GLY A 68 0.99 -18.78 -0.46
N THR A 69 0.55 -17.83 -1.29
CA THR A 69 -0.81 -17.81 -1.85
C THR A 69 -0.76 -18.26 -3.31
N ASP A 70 -1.32 -19.44 -3.60
CA ASP A 70 -1.15 -20.20 -4.85
C ASP A 70 -1.27 -19.39 -6.16
N TYR A 71 -2.13 -18.37 -6.20
CA TYR A 71 -2.37 -17.60 -7.41
C TYR A 71 -1.42 -16.42 -7.61
N TYR A 72 -0.68 -15.96 -6.59
CA TYR A 72 0.21 -14.79 -6.76
C TYR A 72 1.48 -15.11 -7.54
N PRO A 73 2.25 -16.20 -7.27
CA PRO A 73 3.45 -16.51 -8.04
C PRO A 73 3.25 -16.54 -9.56
N PRO A 74 2.21 -17.20 -10.13
CA PRO A 74 1.99 -17.16 -11.57
C PRO A 74 1.56 -15.77 -12.10
N LEU A 75 0.90 -14.94 -11.28
CA LEU A 75 0.57 -13.56 -11.65
C LEU A 75 1.80 -12.65 -11.66
N PHE A 76 2.72 -12.84 -10.71
CA PHE A 76 4.00 -12.13 -10.67
C PHE A 76 4.89 -12.53 -11.85
N GLU A 77 4.95 -13.82 -12.19
CA GLU A 77 5.63 -14.27 -13.41
C GLU A 77 5.04 -13.60 -14.66
N ALA A 78 3.71 -13.52 -14.77
CA ALA A 78 3.05 -12.89 -15.90
C ALA A 78 3.28 -11.37 -15.98
N ALA A 79 3.38 -10.68 -14.84
CA ALA A 79 3.54 -9.22 -14.77
C ALA A 79 5.00 -8.77 -14.86
N PHE A 80 5.93 -9.53 -14.27
CA PHE A 80 7.32 -9.13 -14.05
C PHE A 80 8.36 -10.11 -14.63
N GLY A 81 7.93 -11.24 -15.19
CA GLY A 81 8.84 -12.27 -15.75
C GLY A 81 9.60 -13.07 -14.70
N SER A 82 9.11 -13.06 -13.45
CA SER A 82 9.68 -13.79 -12.33
C SER A 82 8.61 -14.09 -11.29
N ALA A 83 8.51 -15.34 -10.86
CA ALA A 83 7.66 -15.76 -9.75
C ALA A 83 8.20 -15.36 -8.35
N ASN A 84 9.45 -14.85 -8.28
CA ASN A 84 10.03 -14.33 -7.04
C ASN A 84 9.40 -12.98 -6.67
N ILE A 85 8.72 -12.93 -5.52
CA ILE A 85 7.98 -11.77 -5.02
C ILE A 85 8.85 -10.99 -4.03
N THR A 86 8.99 -9.68 -4.25
CA THR A 86 9.73 -8.74 -3.40
C THR A 86 8.98 -7.41 -3.29
N ALA A 87 9.31 -6.59 -2.29
CA ALA A 87 8.72 -5.26 -2.13
C ALA A 87 8.99 -4.31 -3.32
N ASN A 88 10.00 -4.62 -4.14
CA ASN A 88 10.35 -3.81 -5.32
C ASN A 88 9.77 -4.35 -6.63
N ARG A 89 9.21 -5.56 -6.64
CA ARG A 89 8.80 -6.31 -7.84
C ARG A 89 8.23 -7.66 -7.48
#